data_AF-A0A3M6HLU3-F1
#
_entry.id   AF-A0A3M6HLU3-F1
#
_cell.length_a   1.000
_cell.length_b   1.000
_cell.length_c   1.000
_cell.angle_alpha   90.00
_cell.angle_beta   90.00
_cell.angle_gamma   90.00
#
_symmetry.space_group_name_H-M   'P 1'
#
loop_
_entity.id
_entity.type
_entity.pdbx_description
1 polymer ?
#
loop_
_entity_poly.entity_id
_entity_poly.type
_entity_poly.pdbx_seq_one_letter_code
_entity_poly.pdbx_strand_id
1 'polypeptide(L)' 'MRRMTAAVGLPTLRLVRVRIGDWTLDGLDQGQYREVAAKL' A
#
# COMPACT_ATOMS: atom_id res chain seq x y z
N MET A 1 7.73 1.53 8.43
CA MET A 1 7.34 0.14 8.75
C MET A 1 8.51 -0.81 8.92
N ARG A 2 9.27 -1.22 7.86
CA ARG A 2 10.37 -2.22 8.02
C ARG A 2 11.34 -1.91 9.18
N ARG A 3 11.81 -0.66 9.30
CA ARG A 3 12.65 -0.22 10.43
C ARG A 3 11.95 -0.27 11.80
N MET A 4 10.65 0.03 11.85
CA MET A 4 9.86 0.03 13.10
C MET A 4 9.66 -1.40 13.60
N THR A 5 9.34 -2.34 12.71
CA THR A 5 9.17 -3.76 13.07
C THR A 5 10.50 -4.39 13.49
N ALA A 6 11.60 -4.03 12.80
CA ALA A 6 12.94 -4.47 13.19
C ALA A 6 13.37 -3.94 14.56
N ALA A 7 12.97 -2.71 14.91
CA ALA A 7 13.31 -2.12 16.21
C ALA A 7 12.70 -2.89 17.40
N VAL A 8 11.60 -3.63 17.20
CA VAL A 8 10.99 -4.50 18.20
C VAL A 8 11.36 -5.98 18.01
N GLY A 9 12.36 -6.29 17.18
CA GLY A 9 12.88 -7.65 17.00
C GLY A 9 12.00 -8.57 16.15
N LEU A 10 11.06 -8.03 15.37
CA LEU A 10 10.14 -8.83 14.56
C LEU A 10 10.43 -8.67 13.05
N PRO A 11 10.22 -9.72 12.23
CA PRO A 11 10.36 -9.62 10.78
C PRO A 11 9.12 -8.98 10.13
N THR A 12 9.32 -8.21 9.05
CA THR A 12 8.22 -7.78 8.16
C THR A 12 8.08 -8.77 7.00
N LEU A 13 7.10 -9.66 7.09
CA LEU A 13 6.91 -10.72 6.08
C LEU A 13 6.28 -10.21 4.78
N ARG A 14 5.19 -9.44 4.89
CA ARG A 14 4.50 -8.83 3.74
C ARG A 14 4.02 -7.44 4.13
N LEU A 15 4.33 -6.46 3.29
CA LEU A 15 3.87 -5.08 3.46
C LEU A 15 3.15 -4.65 2.18
N VAL A 16 1.84 -4.44 2.28
CA VAL A 16 1.00 -3.95 1.18
C VAL A 16 0.34 -2.66 1.64
N ARG A 17 0.40 -1.62 0.80
CA ARG A 17 -0.31 -0.37 1.05
C ARG A 17 -1.65 -0.40 0.32
N VAL A 18 -2.73 -0.54 1.08
CA VAL A 18 -4.09 -0.70 0.53
C VAL A 18 -4.84 0.61 0.30
N ARG A 19 -4.38 1.72 0.91
CA ARG A 19 -5.04 3.04 0.82
C ARG A 19 -4.04 4.20 0.89
N ILE A 20 -4.34 5.30 0.20
CA ILE A 20 -3.66 6.61 0.30
C ILE A 20 -4.71 7.71 0.19
N GLY A 21 -4.95 8.48 1.25
CA GLY A 21 -6.09 9.42 1.26
C GLY A 21 -7.39 8.67 0.92
N ASP A 22 -8.11 9.16 -0.08
CA ASP A 22 -9.37 8.56 -0.57
C ASP A 22 -9.17 7.38 -1.55
N TRP A 23 -7.94 7.14 -2.02
CA TRP A 23 -7.64 6.06 -2.97
C TRP A 23 -7.51 4.71 -2.29
N THR A 24 -8.20 3.67 -2.78
CA THR A 24 -8.09 2.29 -2.28
C THR A 24 -7.71 1.30 -3.40
N LEU A 25 -7.16 0.15 -3.02
CA LEU A 25 -6.93 -0.98 -3.94
C LEU A 25 -8.19 -1.83 -4.18
N ASP A 26 -9.35 -1.45 -3.67
CA ASP A 26 -10.56 -2.26 -3.76
C ASP A 26 -10.99 -2.43 -5.22
N GLY A 27 -11.18 -3.68 -5.64
CA GLY A 27 -11.54 -4.03 -7.02
C GLY A 27 -10.41 -3.85 -8.04
N LEU A 28 -9.15 -3.83 -7.60
CA LEU A 28 -7.97 -3.84 -8.46
C LEU A 28 -7.09 -5.06 -8.19
N ASP A 29 -6.96 -5.94 -9.19
CA ASP A 29 -6.11 -7.13 -9.09
C ASP A 29 -4.62 -6.78 -9.19
N GLN A 30 -3.76 -7.71 -8.74
CA GLN A 30 -2.32 -7.53 -8.83
C GLN A 30 -1.88 -7.35 -10.30
N GLY A 31 -1.14 -6.27 -10.54
CA GLY A 31 -0.66 -5.91 -11.88
C GLY A 31 -1.63 -5.08 -12.71
N GLN A 32 -2.88 -4.90 -12.24
CA GLN A 32 -3.82 -3.99 -12.87
C GLN A 32 -3.58 -2.55 -12.41
N TYR A 33 -4.01 -1.60 -13.24
CA TYR A 33 -4.07 -0.19 -12.90
C TYR A 33 -5.39 0.41 -13.37
N ARG A 34 -5.75 1.55 -12.78
CA ARG A 34 -6.90 2.35 -13.19
C ARG A 34 -6.42 3.78 -13.34
N GLU A 35 -6.66 4.37 -14.50
CA GLU A 35 -6.40 5.79 -14.73
C GLU A 35 -7.45 6.64 -14.02
N VAL A 36 -7.00 7.76 -13.47
CA VAL A 36 -7.84 8.70 -12.73
C VAL A 36 -7.47 10.11 -13.15
N ALA A 37 -8.45 10.99 -13.28
CA ALA A 37 -8.20 12.38 -13.60
C ALA A 37 -7.37 13.04 -12.50
N ALA A 38 -6.29 13.72 -12.88
CA ALA A 38 -5.52 14.51 -11.93
C ALA A 38 -6.37 15.68 -11.44
N LYS A 39 -6.58 15.76 -10.11
CA LYS A 39 -6.98 17.00 -9.46
C LYS A 39 -5.69 17.77 -9.13
N LEU A 40 -5.40 18.78 -9.94
CA LEU A 40 -4.39 19.80 -9.66
C LEU A 40 -4.97 20.88 -8.76
#